data_AF-A0A3B9R8E6-F1
#
_entry.id   AF-A0A3B9R8E6-F1
#
_cell.length_a   1.000
_cell.length_b   1.000
_cell.length_c   1.000
_cell.angle_alpha   90.00
_cell.angle_beta   90.00
_cell.angle_gamma   90.00
#
_symmetry.space_group_name_H-M   'P 1'
#
loop_
_entity.id
_entity.type
_entity.pdbx_description
1 polymer ?
#
loop_
_entity_poly.entity_id
_entity_poly.type
_entity_poly.pdbx_seq_one_letter_code
_entity_poly.pdbx_strand_id
1 'polypeptide(L)'
;MIKHKDLVKGLLPLGPAGVNKHSIKHGWPIATPPIENNQLHIWLEEDLTIYKGQLVEIEKYIEHYGDEIENVIFYSQEKNIKNMYPKLNWVWYPKFNYITTENAIAHKDTLEKNFTFAEKTQKFLCLNRARRTHRDKVCAILQKQYTNKCLWSYMERGIASPDPDDLSLEDYTAMPMYADVDIDSTNIFSHKMMFRNLKNLLYMKNLFNKTSFSLVTETRANLPFDFFSEKTWQCFIALHPALYVSNKHHVKMLREWGFDVFDDIFDHGYDEVDDNIRIETLFELNKNVLTNGIDITESVKSRLIKNQQYYLSDFIKVFPSL
;
A
#
# COMPACT_ATOMS: atom_id res chain seq x y z
N MET A 1 -27.59 1.52 9.01
CA MET A 1 -26.35 1.30 8.23
C MET A 1 -25.60 2.61 8.30
N ILE A 2 -24.37 2.59 8.84
CA ILE A 2 -23.54 3.79 9.05
C ILE A 2 -22.98 4.19 7.68
N LYS A 3 -23.09 5.46 7.32
CA LYS A 3 -22.50 6.00 6.08
C LYS A 3 -21.15 6.65 6.38
N HIS A 4 -20.35 6.91 5.35
CA HIS A 4 -19.04 7.50 5.54
C HIS A 4 -19.13 8.92 6.15
N LYS A 5 -20.12 9.70 5.75
CA LYS A 5 -20.45 11.02 6.31
C LYS A 5 -20.85 11.00 7.78
N ASP A 6 -21.21 9.83 8.30
CA ASP A 6 -21.56 9.68 9.72
C ASP A 6 -20.30 9.43 10.58
N LEU A 7 -19.13 9.25 9.96
CA LEU A 7 -17.85 9.05 10.64
C LEU A 7 -17.17 10.38 10.97
N VAL A 8 -16.73 10.53 12.21
CA VAL A 8 -15.91 11.67 12.63
C VAL A 8 -14.49 11.48 12.14
N LYS A 9 -13.92 12.50 11.48
CA LYS A 9 -12.49 12.53 11.18
C LYS A 9 -11.69 12.63 12.48
N GLY A 10 -11.10 11.51 12.90
CA GLY A 10 -10.42 11.41 14.19
C GLY A 10 -9.10 12.16 14.24
N LEU A 11 -8.39 12.24 13.12
CA LEU A 11 -7.08 12.87 13.04
C LEU A 11 -7.20 14.24 12.39
N LEU A 12 -6.51 15.24 12.97
CA LEU A 12 -6.61 16.64 12.55
C LEU A 12 -5.29 17.13 11.92
N PRO A 13 -5.02 16.79 10.65
CA PRO A 13 -3.79 17.15 9.95
C PRO A 13 -3.68 18.64 9.61
N LEU A 14 -4.78 19.41 9.70
CA LEU A 14 -4.82 20.84 9.44
C LEU A 14 -5.38 21.58 10.66
N GLY A 15 -4.63 22.54 11.20
CA GLY A 15 -5.16 23.50 12.17
C GLY A 15 -5.87 24.67 11.46
N PRO A 16 -6.62 25.52 12.19
CA PRO A 16 -7.31 26.70 11.63
C PRO A 16 -6.40 27.69 10.87
N ALA A 17 -5.09 27.65 11.15
CA ALA A 17 -4.06 28.46 10.49
C ALA A 17 -3.19 27.67 9.47
N GLY A 18 -3.58 26.44 9.12
CA GLY A 18 -2.87 25.62 8.13
C GLY A 18 -1.57 24.97 8.62
N VAL A 19 -1.27 24.98 9.93
CA VAL A 19 -0.04 24.39 10.48
C VAL A 19 -0.36 23.44 11.63
N ASN A 20 -0.74 22.20 11.32
CA ASN A 20 -0.55 21.09 12.26
C ASN A 20 0.52 20.17 11.67
N LYS A 21 1.73 20.21 12.23
CA LYS A 21 2.79 19.29 11.84
C LYS A 21 2.66 18.02 12.68
N HIS A 22 2.42 16.90 12.01
CA HIS A 22 2.62 15.56 12.57
C HIS A 22 3.90 15.50 13.41
N SER A 23 3.81 14.95 14.62
CA SER A 23 4.97 14.76 15.49
C SER A 23 5.31 13.28 15.61
N ILE A 24 6.57 12.92 15.40
CA ILE A 24 7.03 11.54 15.59
C ILE A 24 6.83 11.06 17.04
N LYS A 25 6.83 11.97 18.02
CA LYS A 25 6.67 11.65 19.44
C LYS A 25 5.23 11.85 19.93
N HIS A 26 4.58 12.91 19.45
CA HIS A 26 3.27 13.32 19.95
C HIS A 26 2.13 13.01 18.98
N GLY A 27 2.41 12.41 17.83
CA GLY A 27 1.43 12.03 16.83
C GLY A 27 0.65 13.20 16.24
N TRP A 28 -0.51 12.88 15.67
CA TRP A 28 -1.50 13.84 15.20
C TRP A 28 -2.31 14.42 16.36
N PRO A 29 -2.76 15.68 16.27
CA PRO A 29 -3.89 16.15 17.08
C PRO A 29 -5.14 15.31 16.75
N ILE A 30 -5.95 15.03 17.77
CA ILE A 30 -7.15 14.20 17.65
C ILE A 30 -8.43 15.03 17.83
N ALA A 31 -9.49 14.65 17.13
CA ALA A 31 -10.84 15.18 17.34
C ALA A 31 -11.51 14.39 18.46
N THR A 32 -12.04 15.08 19.46
CA THR A 32 -12.69 14.48 20.63
C THR A 32 -14.10 15.03 20.83
N PRO A 33 -15.04 14.75 19.90
CA PRO A 33 -16.43 15.15 20.08
C PRO A 33 -17.07 14.40 21.27
N PRO A 34 -18.18 14.94 21.83
CA PRO A 34 -18.96 14.21 22.82
C PRO A 34 -19.51 12.91 22.24
N ILE A 35 -19.74 11.92 23.11
CA ILE A 35 -20.41 10.67 22.74
C ILE A 35 -21.92 10.93 22.74
N GLU A 36 -22.57 10.69 21.61
CA GLU A 36 -24.01 10.87 21.45
C GLU A 36 -24.70 9.52 21.32
N ASN A 37 -25.84 9.32 21.96
CA ASN A 37 -26.60 8.06 21.91
C ASN A 37 -25.77 6.81 22.26
N ASN A 38 -24.83 6.94 23.21
CA ASN A 38 -23.90 5.89 23.64
C ASN A 38 -23.00 5.32 22.53
N GLN A 39 -22.80 6.05 21.42
CA GLN A 39 -21.90 5.61 20.35
C GLN A 39 -21.14 6.79 19.74
N LEU A 40 -19.86 6.58 19.46
CA LEU A 40 -19.05 7.52 18.70
C LEU A 40 -18.24 6.76 17.64
N HIS A 41 -18.40 7.15 16.38
CA HIS A 41 -17.71 6.53 15.25
C HIS A 41 -16.53 7.40 14.80
N ILE A 42 -15.31 6.95 15.07
CA ILE A 42 -14.07 7.67 14.76
C ILE A 42 -13.36 7.01 13.59
N TRP A 43 -13.13 7.75 12.52
CA TRP A 43 -12.34 7.30 11.40
C TRP A 43 -10.91 7.82 11.45
N LEU A 44 -9.97 6.87 11.45
CA LEU A 44 -8.53 7.11 11.46
C LEU A 44 -8.04 7.10 10.00
N GLU A 45 -8.20 8.24 9.33
CA GLU A 45 -7.90 8.41 7.89
C GLU A 45 -6.40 8.31 7.58
N GLU A 46 -5.55 8.78 8.50
CA GLU A 46 -4.10 8.91 8.32
C GLU A 46 -3.28 7.83 9.04
N ASP A 47 -2.01 7.67 8.63
CA ASP A 47 -1.02 6.83 9.30
C ASP A 47 -0.95 7.17 10.80
N LEU A 48 -1.18 6.16 11.64
CA LEU A 48 -1.03 6.27 13.08
C LEU A 48 0.45 6.30 13.50
N THR A 49 0.71 7.00 14.60
CA THR A 49 2.07 7.21 15.10
C THR A 49 2.41 6.16 16.12
N ILE A 50 3.51 5.45 15.86
CA ILE A 50 4.04 4.47 16.80
C ILE A 50 5.19 5.10 17.56
N TYR A 51 5.06 5.13 18.90
CA TYR A 51 6.11 5.58 19.79
C TYR A 51 6.17 4.67 21.00
N LYS A 52 7.37 4.13 21.30
CA LYS A 52 7.60 3.20 22.42
C LYS A 52 6.64 1.99 22.45
N GLY A 53 6.28 1.47 21.28
CA GLY A 53 5.41 0.29 21.15
C GLY A 53 3.91 0.57 21.29
N GLN A 54 3.51 1.84 21.43
CA GLN A 54 2.11 2.25 21.52
C GLN A 54 1.71 3.11 20.32
N LEU A 55 0.41 3.11 20.01
CA LEU A 55 -0.20 4.02 19.04
C LEU A 55 -0.60 5.31 19.75
N VAL A 56 0.16 6.37 19.49
CA VAL A 56 0.07 7.64 20.23
C VAL A 56 -1.34 8.22 20.18
N GLU A 57 -1.99 8.21 19.03
CA GLU A 57 -3.35 8.73 18.86
C GLU A 57 -4.39 7.90 19.62
N ILE A 58 -4.20 6.59 19.70
CA ILE A 58 -5.09 5.69 20.44
C ILE A 58 -4.94 5.91 21.94
N GLU A 59 -3.71 6.05 22.45
CA GLU A 59 -3.46 6.38 23.86
C GLU A 59 -4.13 7.70 24.26
N LYS A 60 -4.12 8.71 23.39
CA LYS A 60 -4.82 9.98 23.63
C LYS A 60 -6.33 9.80 23.73
N TYR A 61 -6.91 8.92 22.90
CA TYR A 61 -8.34 8.62 22.97
C TYR A 61 -8.71 7.88 24.25
N ILE A 62 -7.89 6.91 24.66
CA ILE A 62 -8.05 6.20 25.94
C ILE A 62 -7.98 7.18 27.11
N GLU A 63 -7.00 8.08 27.11
CA GLU A 63 -6.84 9.11 28.15
C GLU A 63 -8.04 10.07 28.19
N HIS A 64 -8.53 10.50 27.03
CA HIS A 64 -9.62 11.46 26.95
C HIS A 64 -10.98 10.89 27.38
N TYR A 65 -11.36 9.73 26.85
CA TYR A 65 -12.69 9.16 27.10
C TYR A 65 -12.77 8.31 28.37
N GLY A 66 -11.63 7.87 28.92
CA GLY A 66 -11.59 7.08 30.14
C GLY A 66 -12.50 5.85 30.05
N ASP A 67 -13.43 5.71 30.99
CA ASP A 67 -14.36 4.58 31.04
C ASP A 67 -15.34 4.56 29.84
N GLU A 68 -15.62 5.71 29.23
CA GLU A 68 -16.52 5.80 28.08
C GLU A 68 -15.88 5.36 26.75
N ILE A 69 -14.59 5.00 26.76
CA ILE A 69 -13.88 4.52 25.56
C ILE A 69 -14.54 3.27 24.95
N GLU A 70 -15.28 2.50 25.75
CA GLU A 70 -16.05 1.34 25.29
C GLU A 70 -17.20 1.70 24.35
N ASN A 71 -17.62 2.97 24.32
CA ASN A 71 -18.64 3.49 23.42
C ASN A 71 -18.04 4.05 22.11
N VAL A 72 -16.71 4.06 21.98
CA VAL A 72 -16.01 4.54 20.78
C VAL A 72 -15.72 3.36 19.86
N ILE A 73 -16.05 3.53 18.58
CA ILE A 73 -15.83 2.57 17.50
C ILE A 73 -14.83 3.18 16.52
N PHE A 74 -13.66 2.57 16.41
CA PHE A 74 -12.58 3.01 15.54
C PHE A 74 -12.64 2.33 14.17
N TYR A 75 -12.61 3.13 13.12
CA TYR A 75 -12.52 2.70 11.73
C TYR A 75 -11.08 2.95 11.26
N SER A 76 -10.36 1.89 10.89
CA SER A 76 -8.93 1.96 10.50
C SER A 76 -8.65 1.19 9.22
N GLN A 77 -7.61 1.60 8.49
CA GLN A 77 -7.21 0.94 7.26
C GLN A 77 -6.59 -0.44 7.50
N GLU A 78 -6.04 -0.65 8.69
CA GLU A 78 -5.23 -1.81 9.07
C GLU A 78 -6.09 -2.84 9.81
N LYS A 79 -6.22 -4.03 9.23
CA LYS A 79 -7.08 -5.10 9.74
C LYS A 79 -6.62 -5.64 11.10
N ASN A 80 -5.30 -5.68 11.31
CA ASN A 80 -4.65 -6.32 12.45
C ASN A 80 -4.30 -5.34 13.57
N ILE A 81 -4.65 -4.06 13.45
CA ILE A 81 -4.43 -3.06 14.50
C ILE A 81 -5.08 -3.44 15.83
N LYS A 82 -6.22 -4.14 15.77
CA LYS A 82 -6.94 -4.70 16.91
C LYS A 82 -6.08 -5.63 17.78
N ASN A 83 -5.02 -6.21 17.23
CA ASN A 83 -4.13 -7.09 17.99
C ASN A 83 -3.29 -6.31 19.02
N MET A 84 -3.04 -5.01 18.77
CA MET A 84 -2.38 -4.13 19.75
C MET A 84 -3.35 -3.66 20.84
N TYR A 85 -4.61 -3.41 20.48
CA TYR A 85 -5.64 -2.88 21.37
C TYR A 85 -6.91 -3.74 21.34
N PRO A 86 -6.85 -5.00 21.84
CA PRO A 86 -7.92 -5.99 21.66
C PRO A 86 -9.20 -5.69 22.45
N LYS A 87 -9.14 -4.76 23.41
CA LYS A 87 -10.29 -4.34 24.23
C LYS A 87 -11.10 -3.19 23.62
N LEU A 88 -10.60 -2.55 22.56
CA LEU A 88 -11.29 -1.45 21.90
C LEU A 88 -12.17 -1.99 20.76
N ASN A 89 -13.18 -1.21 20.37
CA ASN A 89 -14.04 -1.58 19.25
C ASN A 89 -13.42 -1.14 17.93
N TRP A 90 -13.17 -2.10 17.04
CA TRP A 90 -12.54 -1.87 15.74
C TRP A 90 -13.44 -2.33 14.60
N VAL A 91 -13.55 -1.48 13.59
CA VAL A 91 -14.07 -1.81 12.26
C VAL A 91 -12.94 -1.65 11.27
N TRP A 92 -12.62 -2.72 10.55
CA TRP A 92 -11.69 -2.61 9.43
C TRP A 92 -12.37 -1.80 8.33
N TYR A 93 -11.77 -0.70 7.90
CA TYR A 93 -12.31 0.19 6.88
C TYR A 93 -11.19 0.77 6.01
N PRO A 94 -10.66 -0.02 5.06
CA PRO A 94 -9.53 0.36 4.22
C PRO A 94 -9.97 1.22 3.02
N LYS A 95 -10.52 2.40 3.29
CA LYS A 95 -11.09 3.32 2.28
C LYS A 95 -10.17 3.51 1.07
N PHE A 96 -8.89 3.77 1.30
CA PHE A 96 -7.91 3.97 0.22
C PHE A 96 -7.81 2.75 -0.71
N ASN A 97 -7.71 1.55 -0.15
CA ASN A 97 -7.61 0.31 -0.91
C ASN A 97 -8.92 0.01 -1.65
N TYR A 98 -10.06 0.25 -1.01
CA TYR A 98 -11.38 0.09 -1.64
C TYR A 98 -11.51 1.01 -2.87
N ILE A 99 -11.29 2.32 -2.71
CA ILE A 99 -11.41 3.29 -3.82
C ILE A 99 -10.40 2.98 -4.93
N THR A 100 -9.16 2.62 -4.59
CA THR A 100 -8.13 2.29 -5.59
C THR A 100 -8.51 1.03 -6.37
N THR A 101 -9.12 0.04 -5.72
CA THR A 101 -9.61 -1.18 -6.36
C THR A 101 -10.80 -0.87 -7.27
N GLU A 102 -11.80 -0.14 -6.79
CA GLU A 102 -12.94 0.33 -7.61
C GLU A 102 -12.47 1.12 -8.85
N ASN A 103 -11.51 2.04 -8.68
CA ASN A 103 -10.98 2.81 -9.81
C ASN A 103 -10.27 1.89 -10.82
N ALA A 104 -9.53 0.88 -10.36
CA ALA A 104 -8.93 -0.09 -11.26
C ALA A 104 -9.98 -0.92 -12.02
N ILE A 105 -11.04 -1.39 -11.35
CA ILE A 105 -12.16 -2.12 -11.95
C ILE A 105 -12.84 -1.27 -13.05
N ALA A 106 -13.10 0.00 -12.75
CA ALA A 106 -13.73 0.93 -13.70
C ALA A 106 -12.89 1.17 -14.97
N HIS A 107 -11.57 0.98 -14.90
CA HIS A 107 -10.63 1.21 -16.01
C HIS A 107 -9.97 -0.09 -16.52
N LYS A 108 -10.52 -1.27 -16.16
CA LYS A 108 -9.90 -2.58 -16.43
C LYS A 108 -9.49 -2.79 -17.88
N ASP A 109 -10.33 -2.43 -18.84
CA ASP A 109 -10.06 -2.65 -20.27
C ASP A 109 -8.84 -1.87 -20.75
N THR A 110 -8.61 -0.67 -20.20
CA THR A 110 -7.41 0.12 -20.50
C THR A 110 -6.18 -0.50 -19.86
N LEU A 111 -6.29 -1.02 -18.63
CA LEU A 111 -5.18 -1.64 -17.92
C LEU A 111 -4.73 -2.93 -18.61
N GLU A 112 -5.66 -3.84 -18.90
CA GLU A 112 -5.38 -5.13 -19.56
C GLU A 112 -4.72 -4.95 -20.93
N LYS A 113 -5.06 -3.89 -21.67
CA LYS A 113 -4.44 -3.59 -22.97
C LYS A 113 -3.01 -3.06 -22.89
N ASN A 114 -2.61 -2.46 -21.76
CA ASN A 114 -1.31 -1.78 -21.64
C ASN A 114 -0.23 -2.63 -20.95
N PHE A 115 -0.62 -3.65 -20.19
CA PHE A 115 0.30 -4.57 -19.52
C PHE A 115 0.35 -5.90 -20.24
N THR A 116 1.53 -6.29 -20.71
CA THR A 116 1.71 -7.48 -21.53
C THR A 116 2.99 -8.23 -21.15
N PHE A 117 3.11 -9.47 -21.61
CA PHE A 117 4.31 -10.29 -21.43
C PHE A 117 5.37 -10.00 -22.50
N ALA A 118 5.60 -8.73 -22.83
CA ALA A 118 6.62 -8.30 -23.79
C ALA A 118 8.02 -8.87 -23.45
N GLU A 119 8.97 -8.78 -24.39
CA GLU A 119 10.32 -9.28 -24.16
C GLU A 119 10.96 -8.63 -22.93
N LYS A 120 11.20 -9.46 -21.90
CA LYS A 120 11.78 -9.04 -20.62
C LYS A 120 13.27 -8.81 -20.81
N THR A 121 13.65 -7.55 -21.05
CA THR A 121 15.04 -7.13 -21.27
C THR A 121 15.83 -6.88 -19.98
N GLN A 122 15.14 -6.80 -18.84
CA GLN A 122 15.72 -6.56 -17.52
C GLN A 122 15.16 -7.55 -16.50
N LYS A 123 15.92 -7.84 -15.44
CA LYS A 123 15.54 -8.89 -14.49
C LYS A 123 14.37 -8.43 -13.63
N PHE A 124 14.47 -7.29 -12.96
CA PHE A 124 13.40 -6.81 -12.08
C PHE A 124 13.33 -5.30 -11.95
N LEU A 125 12.21 -4.85 -11.38
CA LEU A 125 11.88 -3.44 -11.16
C LEU A 125 11.91 -3.10 -9.67
N CYS A 126 12.54 -1.98 -9.28
CA CYS A 126 12.48 -1.46 -7.92
C CYS A 126 12.50 0.06 -7.90
N LEU A 127 11.34 0.69 -7.72
CA LEU A 127 11.20 2.14 -7.87
C LEU A 127 10.98 2.83 -6.54
N ASN A 128 11.81 3.83 -6.24
CA ASN A 128 11.75 4.59 -5.00
C ASN A 128 11.77 6.09 -5.28
N ARG A 129 10.97 6.82 -4.50
CA ARG A 129 10.94 8.30 -4.54
C ARG A 129 11.43 8.89 -3.25
N ALA A 130 10.58 8.85 -2.23
CA ALA A 130 10.84 9.45 -0.91
C ALA A 130 11.78 8.58 -0.06
N ARG A 131 12.62 9.25 0.73
CA ARG A 131 13.61 8.62 1.60
C ARG A 131 12.95 7.95 2.80
N ARG A 132 13.38 6.72 3.06
CA ARG A 132 13.02 5.90 4.22
C ARG A 132 14.22 5.02 4.57
N THR A 133 14.34 4.62 5.84
CA THR A 133 15.48 3.84 6.32
C THR A 133 15.61 2.49 5.62
N HIS A 134 14.49 1.78 5.37
CA HIS A 134 14.50 0.52 4.64
C HIS A 134 14.84 0.70 3.16
N ARG A 135 14.41 1.80 2.53
CA ARG A 135 14.76 2.14 1.14
C ARG A 135 16.25 2.45 0.99
N ASP A 136 16.83 3.17 1.96
CA ASP A 136 18.29 3.40 2.02
C ASP A 136 19.05 2.06 2.03
N LYS A 137 18.61 1.09 2.84
CA LYS A 137 19.22 -0.26 2.87
C LYS A 137 19.08 -1.00 1.53
N VAL A 138 17.86 -1.07 0.99
CA VAL A 138 17.57 -1.78 -0.27
C VAL A 138 18.39 -1.19 -1.42
N CYS A 139 18.34 0.13 -1.61
CA CYS A 139 19.05 0.80 -2.70
C CYS A 139 20.58 0.67 -2.58
N ALA A 140 21.13 0.63 -1.36
CA ALA A 140 22.55 0.35 -1.17
C ALA A 140 22.94 -1.07 -1.64
N ILE A 141 22.09 -2.07 -1.41
CA ILE A 141 22.29 -3.43 -1.91
C ILE A 141 22.17 -3.46 -3.43
N LEU A 142 21.15 -2.81 -3.99
CA LEU A 142 20.95 -2.73 -5.45
C LEU A 142 22.16 -2.10 -6.14
N GLN A 143 22.63 -0.96 -5.64
CA GLN A 143 23.78 -0.25 -6.20
C GLN A 143 25.06 -1.09 -6.18
N LYS A 144 25.24 -1.91 -5.14
CA LYS A 144 26.44 -2.75 -4.98
C LYS A 144 26.41 -4.04 -5.79
N GLN A 145 25.23 -4.64 -5.99
CA GLN A 145 25.11 -6.04 -6.46
C GLN A 145 24.24 -6.22 -7.71
N TYR A 146 23.33 -5.29 -8.01
CA TYR A 146 22.26 -5.47 -8.98
C TYR A 146 22.06 -4.31 -9.97
N THR A 147 22.95 -3.31 -10.00
CA THR A 147 22.82 -2.10 -10.84
C THR A 147 22.52 -2.38 -12.32
N ASN A 148 23.14 -3.40 -12.92
CA ASN A 148 22.93 -3.76 -14.34
C ASN A 148 21.85 -4.84 -14.56
N LYS A 149 21.12 -5.22 -13.50
CA LYS A 149 20.08 -6.26 -13.51
C LYS A 149 18.71 -5.70 -13.19
N CYS A 150 18.67 -4.60 -12.43
CA CYS A 150 17.47 -3.95 -11.93
C CYS A 150 17.23 -2.66 -12.70
N LEU A 151 15.98 -2.41 -13.11
CA LEU A 151 15.52 -1.05 -13.37
C LEU A 151 15.13 -0.44 -12.04
N TRP A 152 15.79 0.63 -11.62
CA TRP A 152 15.56 1.21 -10.31
C TRP A 152 15.69 2.73 -10.31
N SER A 153 15.01 3.33 -9.34
CA SER A 153 15.07 4.76 -9.08
C SER A 153 15.16 5.01 -7.57
N TYR A 154 15.73 6.16 -7.20
CA TYR A 154 15.68 6.68 -5.85
C TYR A 154 15.78 8.21 -5.88
N MET A 155 14.65 8.85 -6.20
CA MET A 155 14.62 10.28 -6.53
C MET A 155 15.20 11.20 -5.46
N GLU A 156 14.88 10.99 -4.17
CA GLU A 156 15.41 11.83 -3.08
C GLU A 156 16.91 11.60 -2.81
N ARG A 157 17.50 10.54 -3.39
CA ARG A 157 18.94 10.28 -3.42
C ARG A 157 19.58 10.63 -4.77
N GLY A 158 18.87 11.34 -5.64
CA GLY A 158 19.38 11.80 -6.94
C GLY A 158 19.44 10.72 -8.02
N ILE A 159 18.79 9.58 -7.82
CA ILE A 159 18.72 8.51 -8.82
C ILE A 159 17.40 8.64 -9.55
N ALA A 160 17.47 9.17 -10.77
CA ALA A 160 16.31 9.47 -11.60
C ALA A 160 15.51 8.21 -11.98
N SER A 161 14.32 8.42 -12.53
CA SER A 161 13.54 7.35 -13.13
C SER A 161 14.32 6.67 -14.26
N PRO A 162 14.25 5.33 -14.40
CA PRO A 162 14.80 4.63 -15.55
C PRO A 162 13.97 4.82 -16.82
N ASP A 163 12.79 5.44 -16.74
CA ASP A 163 11.99 5.82 -17.91
C ASP A 163 12.31 7.27 -18.30
N PRO A 164 12.83 7.54 -19.52
CA PRO A 164 13.09 8.90 -19.98
C PRO A 164 11.82 9.74 -20.16
N ASP A 165 10.67 9.09 -20.33
CA ASP A 165 9.36 9.73 -20.53
C ASP A 165 8.53 9.78 -19.22
N ASP A 166 9.19 9.65 -18.05
CA ASP A 166 8.51 9.71 -16.76
C ASP A 166 7.89 11.09 -16.50
N LEU A 167 6.84 11.10 -15.68
CA LEU A 167 6.09 12.30 -15.33
C LEU A 167 6.96 13.30 -14.55
N SER A 168 6.80 14.58 -14.90
CA SER A 168 7.28 15.65 -14.04
C SER A 168 6.52 15.65 -12.71
N LEU A 169 7.11 16.23 -11.66
CA LEU A 169 6.42 16.39 -10.38
C LEU A 169 5.14 17.24 -10.55
N GLU A 170 5.20 18.28 -11.39
CA GLU A 170 4.08 19.16 -11.69
C GLU A 170 2.91 18.37 -12.31
N ASP A 171 3.17 17.63 -13.40
CA ASP A 171 2.17 16.80 -14.08
C ASP A 171 1.58 15.75 -13.14
N TYR A 172 2.42 15.10 -12.35
CA TYR A 172 1.98 14.12 -11.36
C TYR A 172 1.04 14.75 -10.32
N THR A 173 1.37 15.94 -9.80
CA THR A 173 0.55 16.62 -8.79
C THR A 173 -0.72 17.26 -9.33
N ALA A 174 -0.78 17.55 -10.64
CA ALA A 174 -1.98 18.05 -11.30
C ALA A 174 -3.07 16.97 -11.50
N MET A 175 -2.71 15.69 -11.38
CA MET A 175 -3.67 14.59 -11.52
C MET A 175 -4.62 14.48 -10.32
N PRO A 176 -5.90 14.11 -10.55
CA PRO A 176 -6.90 13.96 -9.49
C PRO A 176 -6.49 12.90 -8.47
N MET A 177 -6.67 13.19 -7.20
CA MET A 177 -6.42 12.28 -6.09
C MET A 177 -7.73 11.68 -5.57
N TYR A 178 -7.67 10.51 -4.94
CA TYR A 178 -8.88 9.88 -4.39
C TYR A 178 -9.54 10.73 -3.30
N ALA A 179 -8.79 11.60 -2.62
CA ALA A 179 -9.33 12.51 -1.60
C ALA A 179 -10.30 13.55 -2.18
N ASP A 180 -10.30 13.74 -3.51
CA ASP A 180 -11.19 14.66 -4.22
C ASP A 180 -12.58 14.02 -4.50
N VAL A 181 -12.84 12.81 -3.99
CA VAL A 181 -14.04 12.02 -4.24
C VAL A 181 -14.98 12.01 -3.03
N ASP A 182 -16.25 12.35 -3.26
CA ASP A 182 -17.34 12.07 -2.32
C ASP A 182 -17.78 10.60 -2.44
N ILE A 183 -17.39 9.79 -1.46
CA ILE A 183 -17.69 8.36 -1.43
C ILE A 183 -19.15 8.06 -1.04
N ASP A 184 -19.85 9.01 -0.40
CA ASP A 184 -21.27 8.85 -0.03
C ASP A 184 -22.21 9.21 -1.18
N SER A 185 -21.69 9.87 -2.21
CA SER A 185 -22.40 9.98 -3.47
C SER A 185 -22.63 8.55 -3.99
N THR A 186 -23.90 8.21 -4.23
CA THR A 186 -24.38 6.84 -4.54
C THR A 186 -23.88 6.29 -5.88
N ASN A 187 -22.79 6.86 -6.41
CA ASN A 187 -22.32 6.64 -7.75
C ASN A 187 -20.79 6.66 -7.78
N ILE A 188 -20.12 5.89 -6.92
CA ILE A 188 -18.68 5.62 -7.07
C ILE A 188 -18.38 5.11 -8.50
N PHE A 189 -19.31 4.35 -9.09
CA PHE A 189 -19.32 3.94 -10.51
C PHE A 189 -19.37 5.09 -11.55
N SER A 190 -19.73 6.32 -11.14
CA SER A 190 -19.70 7.51 -12.01
C SER A 190 -18.33 8.17 -12.13
N HIS A 191 -17.31 7.72 -11.38
CA HIS A 191 -15.95 8.23 -11.53
C HIS A 191 -15.32 7.72 -12.82
N LYS A 192 -15.74 8.30 -13.95
CA LYS A 192 -15.09 8.17 -15.26
C LYS A 192 -13.63 8.63 -15.24
N MET A 193 -13.21 9.34 -14.19
CA MET A 193 -11.84 9.81 -14.04
C MET A 193 -10.93 8.75 -13.44
N MET A 194 -9.79 8.55 -14.09
CA MET A 194 -8.68 7.73 -13.59
C MET A 194 -7.85 8.54 -12.60
N PHE A 195 -7.61 7.99 -11.41
CA PHE A 195 -6.85 8.69 -10.36
C PHE A 195 -5.34 8.64 -10.59
N ARG A 196 -4.64 9.55 -9.93
CA ARG A 196 -3.19 9.75 -10.00
C ARG A 196 -2.39 8.45 -9.93
N ASN A 197 -2.68 7.57 -8.97
CA ASN A 197 -1.94 6.32 -8.79
C ASN A 197 -2.07 5.37 -10.00
N LEU A 198 -3.26 5.29 -10.60
CA LEU A 198 -3.53 4.42 -11.73
C LEU A 198 -3.01 5.02 -13.05
N LYS A 199 -3.14 6.35 -13.20
CA LYS A 199 -2.50 7.07 -14.31
C LYS A 199 -0.99 6.87 -14.27
N ASN A 200 -0.36 7.08 -13.11
CA ASN A 200 1.08 6.90 -12.92
C ASN A 200 1.52 5.46 -13.30
N LEU A 201 0.74 4.45 -12.92
CA LEU A 201 0.99 3.06 -13.34
C LEU A 201 1.04 2.94 -14.88
N LEU A 202 0.10 3.55 -15.60
CA LEU A 202 0.09 3.52 -17.08
C LEU A 202 1.28 4.24 -17.72
N TYR A 203 1.76 5.35 -17.13
CA TYR A 203 2.99 5.99 -17.58
C TYR A 203 4.20 5.04 -17.41
N MET A 204 4.21 4.28 -16.32
CA MET A 204 5.28 3.33 -16.01
C MET A 204 5.17 1.99 -16.76
N LYS A 205 4.20 1.80 -17.66
CA LYS A 205 3.94 0.51 -18.33
C LYS A 205 5.16 -0.06 -19.04
N ASN A 206 6.02 0.81 -19.59
CA ASN A 206 7.23 0.39 -20.30
C ASN A 206 8.21 -0.31 -19.35
N LEU A 207 8.33 0.17 -18.11
CA LEU A 207 9.21 -0.42 -17.11
C LEU A 207 8.73 -1.81 -16.68
N PHE A 208 7.43 -1.95 -16.40
CA PHE A 208 6.81 -3.24 -16.10
C PHE A 208 6.96 -4.21 -17.28
N ASN A 209 6.56 -3.80 -18.48
CA ASN A 209 6.63 -4.67 -19.66
C ASN A 209 8.05 -5.16 -19.97
N LYS A 210 9.11 -4.40 -19.63
CA LYS A 210 10.53 -4.78 -19.80
C LYS A 210 11.12 -5.64 -18.68
N THR A 211 10.46 -5.81 -17.54
CA THR A 211 11.01 -6.51 -16.36
C THR A 211 10.20 -7.76 -15.99
N SER A 212 10.85 -8.79 -15.46
CA SER A 212 10.19 -10.07 -15.20
C SER A 212 9.41 -10.12 -13.87
N PHE A 213 9.83 -9.33 -12.88
CA PHE A 213 9.15 -9.22 -11.59
C PHE A 213 9.44 -7.88 -10.90
N SER A 214 8.77 -7.61 -9.79
CA SER A 214 8.98 -6.40 -8.98
C SER A 214 9.58 -6.71 -7.61
N LEU A 215 10.54 -5.89 -7.17
CA LEU A 215 10.93 -5.76 -5.77
C LEU A 215 10.26 -4.51 -5.20
N VAL A 216 9.16 -4.70 -4.49
CA VAL A 216 8.32 -3.63 -3.96
C VAL A 216 8.83 -3.19 -2.60
N THR A 217 9.14 -1.90 -2.48
CA THR A 217 9.49 -1.23 -1.22
C THR A 217 8.32 -0.39 -0.73
N GLU A 218 7.53 -0.96 0.19
CA GLU A 218 6.35 -0.29 0.72
C GLU A 218 6.68 1.05 1.41
N THR A 219 5.68 1.92 1.59
CA THR A 219 5.91 3.22 2.25
C THR A 219 6.35 3.04 3.71
N ARG A 220 5.81 2.01 4.37
CA ARG A 220 6.14 1.57 5.72
C ARG A 220 6.51 0.08 5.66
N ALA A 221 7.57 -0.31 6.35
CA ALA A 221 8.03 -1.71 6.38
C ALA A 221 8.20 -2.27 7.81
N ASN A 222 7.99 -1.44 8.82
CA ASN A 222 8.17 -1.80 10.23
C ASN A 222 6.95 -1.39 11.06
N LEU A 223 5.75 -1.79 10.60
CA LEU A 223 4.54 -1.68 11.40
C LEU A 223 4.28 -3.02 12.11
N PRO A 224 3.73 -3.00 13.33
CA PRO A 224 3.30 -4.20 14.06
C PRO A 224 1.97 -4.77 13.53
N PHE A 225 1.41 -4.15 12.49
CA PHE A 225 0.19 -4.54 11.80
C PHE A 225 0.38 -4.39 10.29
N ASP A 226 -0.67 -4.69 9.54
CA ASP A 226 -0.68 -4.72 8.10
C ASP A 226 -0.59 -3.34 7.46
N PHE A 227 0.19 -3.25 6.37
CA PHE A 227 0.27 -2.08 5.53
C PHE A 227 0.26 -2.48 4.05
N PHE A 228 -0.66 -1.89 3.30
CA PHE A 228 -0.82 -2.10 1.87
C PHE A 228 -1.02 -0.76 1.20
N SER A 229 -0.27 -0.51 0.12
CA SER A 229 -0.46 0.68 -0.72
C SER A 229 -0.72 0.30 -2.17
N GLU A 230 -0.90 1.30 -3.02
CA GLU A 230 -1.05 1.13 -4.47
C GLU A 230 0.08 0.30 -5.09
N LYS A 231 1.29 0.33 -4.50
CA LYS A 231 2.46 -0.37 -5.04
C LYS A 231 2.27 -1.88 -5.08
N THR A 232 1.64 -2.42 -4.05
CA THR A 232 1.32 -3.85 -3.99
C THR A 232 0.30 -4.22 -5.07
N TRP A 233 -0.78 -3.45 -5.16
CA TRP A 233 -1.87 -3.68 -6.11
C TRP A 233 -1.44 -3.49 -7.57
N GLN A 234 -0.57 -2.52 -7.82
CA GLN A 234 0.01 -2.24 -9.13
C GLN A 234 0.74 -3.47 -9.71
N CYS A 235 1.33 -4.34 -8.88
CA CYS A 235 1.98 -5.55 -9.37
C CYS A 235 0.96 -6.54 -9.97
N PHE A 236 -0.20 -6.73 -9.34
CA PHE A 236 -1.26 -7.58 -9.89
C PHE A 236 -1.84 -6.99 -11.17
N ILE A 237 -2.09 -5.67 -11.18
CA ILE A 237 -2.58 -4.97 -12.37
C ILE A 237 -1.55 -5.08 -13.52
N ALA A 238 -0.26 -4.98 -13.23
CA ALA A 238 0.80 -4.98 -14.23
C ALA A 238 1.31 -6.37 -14.62
N LEU A 239 0.64 -7.46 -14.21
CA LEU A 239 1.05 -8.83 -14.49
C LEU A 239 2.46 -9.16 -13.96
N HIS A 240 2.78 -8.68 -12.76
CA HIS A 240 4.06 -8.91 -12.10
C HIS A 240 3.92 -9.80 -10.87
N PRO A 241 4.71 -10.89 -10.77
CA PRO A 241 5.00 -11.49 -9.49
C PRO A 241 5.93 -10.53 -8.72
N ALA A 242 5.92 -10.57 -7.39
CA ALA A 242 6.67 -9.58 -6.61
C ALA A 242 7.24 -10.12 -5.30
N LEU A 243 8.42 -9.60 -4.95
CA LEU A 243 9.00 -9.65 -3.61
C LEU A 243 8.66 -8.35 -2.88
N TYR A 244 8.41 -8.42 -1.58
CA TYR A 244 7.91 -7.29 -0.79
C TYR A 244 8.83 -6.97 0.39
N VAL A 245 9.46 -5.79 0.35
CA VAL A 245 10.07 -5.15 1.52
C VAL A 245 8.97 -4.37 2.23
N SER A 246 8.30 -5.05 3.15
CA SER A 246 7.13 -4.57 3.90
C SER A 246 7.13 -5.05 5.36
N ASN A 247 6.04 -4.78 6.09
CA ASN A 247 5.80 -5.30 7.43
C ASN A 247 5.76 -6.83 7.45
N LYS A 248 5.97 -7.40 8.64
CA LYS A 248 5.85 -8.85 8.88
C LYS A 248 4.45 -9.35 8.48
N HIS A 249 4.38 -10.55 7.92
CA HIS A 249 3.15 -11.20 7.45
C HIS A 249 2.45 -10.53 6.26
N HIS A 250 3.13 -9.64 5.53
CA HIS A 250 2.56 -8.98 4.36
C HIS A 250 2.22 -10.01 3.26
N VAL A 251 3.14 -10.92 2.96
CA VAL A 251 2.92 -11.98 1.97
C VAL A 251 1.88 -12.98 2.47
N LYS A 252 1.93 -13.34 3.75
CA LYS A 252 0.92 -14.19 4.40
C LYS A 252 -0.50 -13.66 4.19
N MET A 253 -0.73 -12.37 4.38
CA MET A 253 -2.05 -11.77 4.18
C MET A 253 -2.50 -11.76 2.73
N LEU A 254 -1.59 -11.50 1.77
CA LEU A 254 -1.93 -11.61 0.34
C LEU A 254 -2.40 -13.03 0.00
N ARG A 255 -1.73 -14.05 0.56
CA ARG A 255 -2.12 -15.46 0.40
C ARG A 255 -3.48 -15.76 1.03
N GLU A 256 -3.74 -15.26 2.24
CA GLU A 256 -5.04 -15.39 2.92
C GLU A 256 -6.18 -14.68 2.15
N TRP A 257 -5.87 -13.61 1.43
CA TRP A 257 -6.78 -12.94 0.51
C TRP A 257 -6.92 -13.64 -0.84
N GLY A 258 -6.27 -14.77 -1.06
CA GLY A 258 -6.47 -15.61 -2.25
C GLY A 258 -5.59 -15.28 -3.44
N PHE A 259 -4.61 -14.38 -3.29
CA PHE A 259 -3.61 -14.15 -4.32
C PHE A 259 -2.61 -15.30 -4.38
N ASP A 260 -2.21 -15.67 -5.59
CA ASP A 260 -1.02 -16.48 -5.80
C ASP A 260 0.23 -15.63 -5.57
N VAL A 261 1.00 -15.95 -4.53
CA VAL A 261 2.21 -15.22 -4.17
C VAL A 261 3.47 -15.84 -4.79
N PHE A 262 3.35 -16.92 -5.58
CA PHE A 262 4.47 -17.57 -6.27
C PHE A 262 5.50 -18.22 -5.33
N ASP A 263 5.02 -18.99 -4.34
CA ASP A 263 5.85 -19.74 -3.37
C ASP A 263 6.82 -20.76 -4.01
N ASP A 264 6.59 -21.16 -5.25
CA ASP A 264 7.49 -22.02 -6.05
C ASP A 264 8.60 -21.25 -6.77
N ILE A 265 8.50 -19.91 -6.82
CA ILE A 265 9.46 -19.01 -7.48
C ILE A 265 10.26 -18.22 -6.44
N PHE A 266 9.57 -17.69 -5.44
CA PHE A 266 10.15 -16.87 -4.38
C PHE A 266 10.16 -17.61 -3.06
N ASP A 267 11.25 -17.46 -2.32
CA ASP A 267 11.33 -17.90 -0.95
C ASP A 267 10.85 -16.77 -0.03
N HIS A 268 9.63 -16.94 0.50
CA HIS A 268 8.99 -16.00 1.41
C HIS A 268 9.34 -16.24 2.90
N GLY A 269 10.36 -17.04 3.21
CA GLY A 269 10.81 -17.25 4.59
C GLY A 269 11.13 -15.94 5.34
N TYR A 270 11.48 -14.88 4.61
CA TYR A 270 11.70 -13.54 5.16
C TYR A 270 10.43 -12.89 5.74
N ASP A 271 9.22 -13.26 5.30
CA ASP A 271 7.97 -12.60 5.71
C ASP A 271 7.63 -12.83 7.21
N GLU A 272 8.21 -13.88 7.79
CA GLU A 272 8.09 -14.26 9.22
C GLU A 272 9.23 -13.69 10.08
N VAL A 273 10.20 -13.02 9.47
CA VAL A 273 11.41 -12.53 10.14
C VAL A 273 11.20 -11.12 10.70
N ASP A 274 11.88 -10.82 11.81
CA ASP A 274 11.85 -9.51 12.45
C ASP A 274 12.52 -8.42 11.61
N ASP A 275 12.07 -7.17 11.78
CA ASP A 275 12.37 -6.06 10.87
C ASP A 275 13.87 -5.78 10.69
N ASN A 276 14.66 -5.98 11.75
CA ASN A 276 16.08 -5.65 11.78
C ASN A 276 16.92 -6.48 10.80
N ILE A 277 16.47 -7.70 10.45
CA ILE A 277 17.18 -8.64 9.56
C ILE A 277 16.33 -9.09 8.35
N ARG A 278 15.07 -8.65 8.25
CA ARG A 278 14.12 -9.07 7.20
C ARG A 278 14.63 -8.79 5.80
N ILE A 279 15.19 -7.60 5.57
CA ILE A 279 15.66 -7.17 4.24
C ILE A 279 16.85 -8.03 3.82
N GLU A 280 17.81 -8.21 4.71
CA GLU A 280 19.00 -9.02 4.49
C GLU A 280 18.60 -10.48 4.18
N THR A 281 17.65 -11.03 4.93
CA THR A 281 17.10 -12.37 4.71
C THR A 281 16.38 -12.48 3.36
N LEU A 282 15.57 -11.49 2.97
CA LEU A 282 14.90 -11.46 1.66
C LEU A 282 15.91 -11.59 0.51
N PHE A 283 16.98 -10.79 0.55
CA PHE A 283 18.02 -10.81 -0.48
C PHE A 283 18.82 -12.11 -0.48
N GLU A 284 19.08 -12.69 0.69
CA GLU A 284 19.78 -13.97 0.81
C GLU A 284 18.97 -15.11 0.19
N LEU A 285 17.73 -15.29 0.65
CA LEU A 285 16.85 -16.37 0.21
C LEU A 285 16.52 -16.27 -1.29
N ASN A 286 16.39 -15.05 -1.82
CA ASN A 286 16.00 -14.82 -3.22
C ASN A 286 17.17 -14.44 -4.15
N LYS A 287 18.42 -14.67 -3.72
CA LYS A 287 19.62 -14.29 -4.49
C LYS A 287 19.63 -14.84 -5.91
N ASN A 288 19.18 -16.07 -6.10
CA ASN A 288 19.14 -16.71 -7.42
C ASN A 288 18.22 -15.95 -8.38
N VAL A 289 16.99 -15.68 -7.95
CA VAL A 289 15.99 -14.96 -8.75
C VAL A 289 16.39 -13.52 -9.00
N LEU A 290 16.93 -12.83 -7.99
CA LEU A 290 17.46 -11.46 -8.14
C LEU A 290 18.66 -11.39 -9.10
N THR A 291 19.44 -12.46 -9.22
CA THR A 291 20.60 -12.52 -10.10
C THR A 291 20.22 -12.90 -11.54
N ASN A 292 19.36 -13.90 -11.69
CA ASN A 292 19.09 -14.55 -12.96
C ASN A 292 17.77 -14.10 -13.61
N GLY A 293 16.89 -13.43 -12.86
CA GLY A 293 15.52 -13.16 -13.27
C GLY A 293 14.62 -14.38 -13.12
N ILE A 294 13.40 -14.27 -13.64
CA ILE A 294 12.49 -15.40 -13.78
C ILE A 294 12.08 -15.57 -15.25
N ASP A 295 11.86 -16.82 -15.63
CA ASP A 295 11.28 -17.14 -16.92
C ASP A 295 9.76 -17.06 -16.82
N ILE A 296 9.16 -16.18 -17.64
CA ILE A 296 7.71 -16.01 -17.71
C ILE A 296 7.13 -17.08 -18.63
N THR A 297 7.10 -18.32 -18.13
CA THR A 297 6.50 -19.47 -18.81
C THR A 297 4.98 -19.33 -18.94
N GLU A 298 4.34 -20.11 -19.81
CA GLU A 298 2.88 -20.12 -19.95
C GLU A 298 2.15 -20.44 -18.64
N SER A 299 2.74 -21.28 -17.79
CA SER A 299 2.22 -21.54 -16.44
C SER A 299 2.23 -20.27 -15.58
N VAL A 300 3.35 -19.54 -15.56
CA VAL A 300 3.49 -18.29 -14.81
C VAL A 300 2.54 -17.21 -15.36
N LYS A 301 2.44 -17.07 -16.69
CA LYS A 301 1.49 -16.14 -17.34
C LYS A 301 0.05 -16.39 -16.91
N SER A 302 -0.37 -17.66 -16.91
CA SER A 302 -1.73 -18.05 -16.54
C SER A 302 -2.06 -17.65 -15.09
N ARG A 303 -1.10 -17.83 -14.16
CA ARG A 303 -1.23 -17.44 -12.75
C ARG A 303 -1.27 -15.91 -12.58
N LEU A 304 -0.46 -15.18 -13.34
CA LEU A 304 -0.46 -13.71 -13.34
C LEU A 304 -1.78 -13.14 -13.86
N ILE A 305 -2.30 -13.69 -14.97
CA ILE A 305 -3.63 -13.32 -15.49
C ILE A 305 -4.71 -13.61 -14.44
N LYS A 306 -4.66 -14.77 -13.77
CA LYS A 306 -5.61 -15.11 -12.71
C LYS A 306 -5.58 -14.11 -11.55
N ASN A 307 -4.38 -13.71 -11.09
CA ASN A 307 -4.24 -12.68 -10.06
C ASN A 307 -4.79 -11.32 -10.52
N GLN A 308 -4.48 -10.90 -11.75
CA GLN A 308 -4.98 -9.64 -12.31
C GLN A 308 -6.51 -9.65 -12.39
N GLN A 309 -7.10 -10.72 -12.93
CA GLN A 309 -8.54 -10.90 -13.02
C GLN A 309 -9.18 -10.87 -11.63
N TYR A 310 -8.64 -11.63 -10.67
CA TYR A 310 -9.13 -11.64 -9.30
C TYR A 310 -9.14 -10.24 -8.67
N TYR A 311 -8.05 -9.47 -8.83
CA TYR A 311 -7.98 -8.08 -8.36
C TYR A 311 -9.02 -7.17 -9.04
N LEU A 312 -9.21 -7.32 -10.35
CA LEU A 312 -10.12 -6.49 -11.18
C LEU A 312 -11.59 -6.99 -11.19
N SER A 313 -11.95 -7.98 -10.36
CA SER A 313 -13.33 -8.46 -10.27
C SER A 313 -13.79 -8.75 -8.84
N ASP A 314 -13.09 -9.62 -8.12
CA ASP A 314 -13.61 -10.28 -6.92
C ASP A 314 -12.94 -9.81 -5.64
N PHE A 315 -11.70 -9.32 -5.71
CA PHE A 315 -10.97 -8.89 -4.53
C PHE A 315 -11.68 -7.77 -3.76
N ILE A 316 -12.44 -6.90 -4.44
CA ILE A 316 -13.23 -5.85 -3.78
C ILE A 316 -14.18 -6.40 -2.70
N LYS A 317 -14.64 -7.65 -2.85
CA LYS A 317 -15.55 -8.33 -1.91
C LYS A 317 -14.86 -8.73 -0.59
N VAL A 318 -13.53 -8.70 -0.54
CA VAL A 318 -12.75 -8.93 0.68
C VAL A 318 -12.90 -7.75 1.64
N PHE A 319 -13.12 -6.54 1.11
CA PHE A 319 -13.35 -5.37 1.95
C PHE A 319 -14.75 -5.39 2.56
N PRO A 320 -14.88 -4.99 3.84
CA PRO A 320 -16.18 -4.91 4.47
C PRO A 320 -17.02 -3.79 3.85
N SER A 321 -18.32 -4.01 3.73
CA SER A 321 -19.29 -2.96 3.46
C SER A 321 -19.38 -2.02 4.67
N LEU A 322 -19.45 -0.71 4.42
CA LEU A 322 -19.90 0.26 5.42
C LEU A 322 -21.42 0.18 5.63
#